data_AF-A0A9P4TB69-F1
#
_entry.id   AF-A0A9P4TB69-F1
#
_cell.length_a   1.000
_cell.length_b   1.000
_cell.length_c   1.000
_cell.angle_alpha   90.00
_cell.angle_beta   90.00
_cell.angle_gamma   90.00
#
_symmetry.space_group_name_H-M   'P 1'
#
loop_
_entity.id
_entity.type
_entity.pdbx_description
1 polymer ?
#
loop_
_entity_poly.entity_id
_entity_poly.type
_entity_poly.pdbx_seq_one_letter_code
_entity_poly.pdbx_strand_id
1 'polypeptide(L)'
;MAPYTEQVLLCTGKEDWTSNLEDDSGATADFVKGLKSIIGKGGEAFDPFTNVLITASSLPASTQPDTTTAYLLPSFLRLASIPHTRTSFTALATAYLKAPVLHPMHANLSAAQKRLLTRDPSAASALPSPEPITLPTILICGHGGRDARCGVLGPVLQTAFRAELERREIEGDVAQISHIGGHKYAGNVIIYLPPGMEGNALRGSGIWYGRVGPEQVEGLVEETVVKGRIVGELLRGGVTQDGGNIGRMVEAQLRAERGEEDTGRLRLKPRARAAAA
;
A
#
# COMPACT_ATOMS: atom_id res chain seq x y z
N MET A 1 -1.76 -9.62 5.97
CA MET A 1 -0.58 -8.75 6.13
C MET A 1 -0.83 -7.88 7.36
N ALA A 2 0.21 -7.44 8.07
CA ALA A 2 0.01 -6.47 9.15
C ALA A 2 -0.51 -5.16 8.56
N PRO A 3 -1.53 -4.52 9.15
CA PRO A 3 -1.98 -3.22 8.69
C PRO A 3 -0.82 -2.22 8.72
N TYR A 4 -0.70 -1.39 7.69
CA TYR A 4 0.26 -0.29 7.62
C TYR A 4 -0.47 1.00 7.30
N THR A 5 0.10 2.12 7.74
CA THR A 5 -0.40 3.47 7.45
C THR A 5 0.17 4.02 6.15
N GLU A 6 1.40 3.62 5.81
CA GLU A 6 2.05 3.98 4.55
C GLU A 6 2.99 2.84 4.11
N GLN A 7 3.04 2.59 2.82
CA GLN A 7 4.04 1.78 2.14
C GLN A 7 5.03 2.73 1.47
N VAL A 8 6.30 2.61 1.83
CA VAL A 8 7.42 3.22 1.14
C VAL A 8 7.96 2.19 0.15
N LEU A 9 7.60 2.36 -1.12
CA LEU A 9 8.01 1.49 -2.22
C LEU A 9 9.23 2.08 -2.91
N LEU A 10 10.40 1.48 -2.67
CA LEU A 10 11.67 1.91 -3.26
C LEU A 10 11.77 1.41 -4.70
N CYS A 11 12.07 2.31 -5.64
CA CYS A 11 12.36 1.93 -7.02
C CYS A 11 13.82 1.50 -7.12
N THR A 12 14.06 0.20 -7.34
CA THR A 12 15.41 -0.38 -7.33
C THR A 12 15.88 -0.89 -8.69
N GLY A 13 14.95 -1.05 -9.65
CA GLY A 13 15.23 -1.67 -10.94
C GLY A 13 15.60 -3.17 -10.87
N LYS A 14 15.56 -3.77 -9.68
CA LYS A 14 15.85 -5.20 -9.45
C LYS A 14 14.54 -5.99 -9.41
N GLU A 15 14.62 -7.27 -9.76
CA GLU A 15 13.48 -8.19 -9.71
C GLU A 15 13.55 -9.18 -8.54
N ASP A 16 14.69 -9.25 -7.85
CA ASP A 16 14.85 -10.01 -6.61
C ASP A 16 15.82 -9.30 -5.65
N TRP A 17 15.76 -9.69 -4.38
CA TRP A 17 16.53 -9.08 -3.30
C TRP A 17 17.03 -10.14 -2.31
N THR A 18 17.95 -9.74 -1.45
CA THR A 18 18.30 -10.53 -0.26
C THR A 18 17.09 -10.65 0.67
N SER A 19 17.03 -11.77 1.41
CA SER A 19 15.90 -12.10 2.30
C SER A 19 15.50 -10.95 3.24
N ASN A 20 16.47 -10.13 3.70
CA ASN A 20 16.22 -8.85 4.34
C ASN A 20 16.87 -7.74 3.51
N LEU A 21 16.12 -6.66 3.26
CA LEU A 21 16.60 -5.55 2.44
C LEU A 21 17.81 -4.82 3.05
N GLU A 22 17.99 -4.86 4.37
CA GLU A 22 19.19 -4.34 5.03
C GLU A 22 20.48 -5.08 4.64
N ASP A 23 20.36 -6.34 4.24
CA ASP A 23 21.48 -7.20 3.86
C ASP A 23 21.81 -7.08 2.36
N ASP A 24 21.02 -6.30 1.60
CA ASP A 24 21.34 -5.98 0.20
C ASP A 24 22.57 -5.04 0.13
N SER A 25 23.05 -4.75 -1.09
CA SER A 25 24.17 -3.86 -1.33
C SER A 25 23.75 -2.50 -1.88
N GLY A 26 24.58 -1.49 -1.60
CA GLY A 26 24.47 -0.14 -2.13
C GLY A 26 23.20 0.60 -1.71
N ALA A 27 22.70 1.42 -2.64
CA ALA A 27 21.65 2.41 -2.41
C ALA A 27 20.39 1.88 -1.70
N THR A 28 19.98 0.63 -1.98
CA THR A 28 18.77 0.05 -1.36
C THR A 28 18.98 -0.18 0.14
N ALA A 29 20.10 -0.82 0.52
CA ALA A 29 20.39 -1.10 1.92
C ALA A 29 20.67 0.18 2.70
N ASP A 30 21.37 1.14 2.11
CA ASP A 30 21.67 2.43 2.75
C ASP A 30 20.40 3.21 3.05
N PHE A 31 19.46 3.28 2.08
CA PHE A 31 18.17 3.93 2.29
C PHE A 31 17.34 3.21 3.37
N VAL A 32 17.24 1.88 3.30
CA VAL A 32 16.45 1.10 4.28
C VAL A 32 17.01 1.25 5.69
N LYS A 33 18.34 1.13 5.87
CA LYS A 33 19.01 1.32 7.17
C LYS A 33 18.84 2.75 7.67
N GLY A 34 19.04 3.73 6.79
CA GLY A 34 18.86 5.15 7.08
C GLY A 34 17.45 5.46 7.58
N LEU A 35 16.42 5.03 6.86
CA LEU A 35 15.04 5.25 7.27
C LEU A 35 14.66 4.46 8.54
N LYS A 36 15.07 3.19 8.66
CA LYS A 36 14.83 2.39 9.87
C LYS A 36 15.53 2.94 11.11
N SER A 37 16.64 3.66 10.96
CA SER A 37 17.28 4.35 12.09
C SER A 37 16.47 5.54 12.63
N ILE A 38 15.43 5.98 11.92
CA ILE A 38 14.47 7.01 12.35
C ILE A 38 13.21 6.37 12.94
N ILE A 39 12.52 5.56 12.13
CA ILE A 39 11.16 5.06 12.42
C ILE A 39 11.11 3.57 12.81
N GLY A 40 12.23 2.84 12.65
CA GLY A 40 12.34 1.44 13.04
C GLY A 40 12.62 1.29 14.53
N LYS A 41 12.52 0.07 15.04
CA LYS A 41 12.72 -0.24 16.47
C LYS A 41 14.07 0.30 16.96
N GLY A 42 14.03 1.15 17.98
CA GLY A 42 15.22 1.82 18.54
C GLY A 42 15.54 3.19 17.91
N GLY A 43 14.85 3.58 16.85
CA GLY A 43 14.90 4.93 16.27
C GLY A 43 14.13 5.95 17.11
N GLU A 44 14.52 7.22 16.97
CA GLU A 44 13.97 8.36 17.72
C GLU A 44 12.49 8.66 17.47
N ALA A 45 11.95 8.21 16.32
CA ALA A 45 10.56 8.36 15.93
C ALA A 45 9.86 7.00 15.78
N PHE A 46 10.37 5.96 16.43
CA PHE A 46 9.69 4.67 16.49
C PHE A 46 8.33 4.78 17.19
N ASP A 47 7.28 4.39 16.49
CA ASP A 47 5.92 4.33 17.03
C ASP A 47 5.30 2.95 16.75
N PRO A 48 5.00 2.14 17.78
CA PRO A 48 4.39 0.82 17.59
C PRO A 48 2.95 0.88 17.05
N PHE A 49 2.30 2.06 17.04
CA PHE A 49 0.95 2.27 16.51
C PHE A 49 0.96 2.82 15.08
N THR A 50 2.12 3.20 14.55
CA THR A 50 2.27 3.74 13.19
C THR A 50 3.20 2.84 12.39
N ASN A 51 2.61 1.82 11.75
CA ASN A 51 3.38 0.84 11.00
C ASN A 51 3.63 1.31 9.55
N VAL A 52 4.91 1.43 9.17
CA VAL A 52 5.33 1.77 7.82
C VAL A 52 5.91 0.53 7.14
N LEU A 53 5.31 0.14 6.01
CA LEU A 53 5.78 -0.96 5.20
C LEU A 53 6.88 -0.48 4.24
N ILE A 54 8.11 -0.97 4.40
CA ILE A 54 9.21 -0.66 3.46
C ILE A 54 9.40 -1.84 2.52
N THR A 55 9.27 -1.60 1.23
CA THR A 55 9.39 -2.61 0.17
C THR A 55 10.26 -2.10 -0.96
N ALA A 56 10.99 -2.98 -1.62
CA ALA A 56 11.70 -2.68 -2.85
C ALA A 56 10.89 -3.12 -4.07
N SER A 57 11.15 -2.54 -5.23
CA SER A 57 10.42 -2.83 -6.46
C SER A 57 11.30 -2.85 -7.70
N SER A 58 10.79 -3.52 -8.73
CA SER A 58 11.35 -3.53 -10.08
C SER A 58 11.10 -2.25 -10.87
N LEU A 59 10.49 -1.22 -10.26
CA LEU A 59 10.35 0.09 -10.89
C LEU A 59 11.72 0.73 -11.11
N PRO A 60 11.89 1.58 -12.16
CA PRO A 60 13.18 2.16 -12.51
C PRO A 60 13.86 2.90 -11.34
N ALA A 61 15.11 2.53 -11.09
CA ALA A 61 15.92 3.16 -10.04
C ALA A 61 16.17 4.65 -10.30
N SER A 62 16.55 5.38 -9.25
CA SER A 62 17.06 6.73 -9.42
C SER A 62 18.32 6.72 -10.30
N THR A 63 18.42 7.69 -11.21
CA THR A 63 19.61 7.90 -12.04
C THR A 63 20.68 8.73 -11.33
N GLN A 64 20.36 9.34 -10.20
CA GLN A 64 21.30 10.13 -9.41
C GLN A 64 22.00 9.27 -8.34
N PRO A 65 23.34 9.36 -8.19
CA PRO A 65 24.07 8.66 -7.14
C PRO A 65 23.55 8.99 -5.74
N ASP A 66 23.60 8.02 -4.81
CA ASP A 66 23.22 8.18 -3.40
C ASP A 66 21.81 8.77 -3.20
N THR A 67 20.91 8.43 -4.11
CA THR A 67 19.49 8.80 -4.02
C THR A 67 18.56 7.63 -4.28
N THR A 68 17.33 7.73 -3.80
CA THR A 68 16.27 6.75 -4.07
C THR A 68 14.99 7.43 -4.51
N THR A 69 14.41 6.95 -5.61
CA THR A 69 13.03 7.27 -5.97
C THR A 69 12.10 6.36 -5.18
N ALA A 70 11.06 6.93 -4.56
CA ALA A 70 10.10 6.16 -3.78
C ALA A 70 8.67 6.58 -4.06
N TYR A 71 7.76 5.60 -4.07
CA TYR A 71 6.32 5.81 -4.06
C TYR A 71 5.84 5.70 -2.61
N LEU A 72 4.94 6.60 -2.21
CA LEU A 72 4.25 6.64 -0.92
C LEU A 72 2.79 6.27 -1.14
N LEU A 73 2.40 5.09 -0.66
CA LEU A 73 1.09 4.49 -0.92
C LEU A 73 0.44 4.06 0.42
N PRO A 74 -0.82 4.46 0.72
CA PRO A 74 -1.81 5.03 -0.19
C PRO A 74 -1.84 6.56 -0.24
N SER A 75 -0.77 7.28 0.10
CA SER A 75 -0.73 8.73 -0.11
C SER A 75 -0.78 9.14 -1.59
N PHE A 76 -0.47 8.22 -2.51
CA PHE A 76 -0.38 8.44 -3.97
C PHE A 76 0.60 9.53 -4.36
N LEU A 77 1.77 9.55 -3.71
CA LEU A 77 2.85 10.49 -4.00
C LEU A 77 4.09 9.74 -4.46
N ARG A 78 4.80 10.30 -5.44
CA ARG A 78 6.12 9.87 -5.88
C ARG A 78 7.13 10.96 -5.52
N LEU A 79 8.22 10.57 -4.88
CA LEU A 79 9.36 11.44 -4.58
C LEU A 79 10.55 10.93 -5.40
N ALA A 80 10.98 11.71 -6.38
CA ALA A 80 12.15 11.39 -7.19
C ALA A 80 13.45 11.77 -6.45
N SER A 81 14.46 10.92 -6.51
CA SER A 81 15.83 11.25 -6.05
C SER A 81 15.96 11.73 -4.60
N ILE A 82 15.36 11.04 -3.63
CA ILE A 82 15.52 11.34 -2.20
C ILE A 82 16.98 11.09 -1.79
N PRO A 83 17.74 12.09 -1.30
CA PRO A 83 19.14 11.91 -0.94
C PRO A 83 19.34 11.02 0.28
N HIS A 84 20.43 10.25 0.32
CA HIS A 84 20.76 9.35 1.43
C HIS A 84 21.44 10.08 2.59
N THR A 85 20.72 11.02 3.19
CA THR A 85 21.22 11.80 4.33
C THR A 85 20.29 11.68 5.52
N ARG A 86 20.84 11.84 6.73
CA ARG A 86 20.03 11.89 7.96
C ARG A 86 18.91 12.92 7.85
N THR A 87 19.20 14.10 7.31
CA THR A 87 18.23 15.18 7.09
C THR A 87 17.06 14.71 6.22
N SER A 88 17.35 14.07 5.08
CA SER A 88 16.31 13.54 4.18
C SER A 88 15.47 12.45 4.86
N PHE A 89 16.09 11.53 5.59
CA PHE A 89 15.36 10.46 6.28
C PHE A 89 14.45 11.01 7.39
N THR A 90 14.96 11.96 8.19
CA THR A 90 14.17 12.64 9.23
C THR A 90 13.04 13.45 8.61
N ALA A 91 13.30 14.16 7.51
CA ALA A 91 12.30 14.93 6.79
C ALA A 91 11.21 14.03 6.18
N LEU A 92 11.59 12.93 5.52
CA LEU A 92 10.65 11.96 4.94
C LEU A 92 9.74 11.38 6.01
N ALA A 93 10.33 10.94 7.12
CA ALA A 93 9.59 10.42 8.25
C ALA A 93 8.61 11.47 8.80
N THR A 94 9.10 12.70 9.03
CA THR A 94 8.32 13.77 9.66
C THR A 94 7.20 14.30 8.77
N ALA A 95 7.46 14.49 7.48
CA ALA A 95 6.50 15.01 6.54
C ALA A 95 5.41 14.00 6.17
N TYR A 96 5.77 12.72 6.01
CA TYR A 96 4.90 11.75 5.35
C TYR A 96 4.61 10.46 6.13
N LEU A 97 5.49 10.00 7.03
CA LEU A 97 5.37 8.65 7.60
C LEU A 97 4.85 8.60 9.03
N LYS A 98 5.17 9.63 9.83
CA LYS A 98 4.69 9.78 11.21
C LYS A 98 3.17 9.93 11.27
N ALA A 99 2.58 9.71 12.44
CA ALA A 99 1.14 9.80 12.62
C ALA A 99 0.63 11.26 12.50
N PRO A 100 -0.45 11.52 11.73
CA PRO A 100 -1.11 12.82 11.78
C PRO A 100 -1.83 13.04 13.12
N VAL A 101 -2.36 11.96 13.71
CA VAL A 101 -3.01 11.95 15.03
C VAL A 101 -2.44 10.79 15.84
N LEU A 102 -1.90 11.09 17.02
CA LEU A 102 -1.31 10.09 17.89
C LEU A 102 -2.37 9.16 18.49
N HIS A 103 -2.03 7.88 18.59
CA HIS A 103 -2.85 6.89 19.27
C HIS A 103 -3.14 7.28 20.74
N PRO A 104 -4.33 7.00 21.32
CA PRO A 104 -4.66 7.35 22.71
C PRO A 104 -3.67 6.84 23.76
N MET A 105 -2.96 5.75 23.50
CA MET A 105 -1.91 5.24 24.40
C MET A 105 -0.70 6.18 24.54
N HIS A 106 -0.59 7.21 23.72
CA HIS A 106 0.40 8.28 23.85
C HIS A 106 -0.01 9.40 24.81
N ALA A 107 -1.17 9.31 25.49
CA ALA A 107 -1.69 10.35 26.37
C ALA A 107 -0.65 10.84 27.40
N ASN A 108 0.09 9.90 28.00
CA ASN A 108 1.05 10.17 29.07
C ASN A 108 2.45 10.57 28.57
N LEU A 109 2.68 10.68 27.26
CA LEU A 109 3.95 11.17 26.73
C LEU A 109 4.10 12.68 26.96
N SER A 110 5.33 13.12 27.22
CA SER A 110 5.68 14.55 27.27
C SER A 110 5.46 15.23 25.92
N ALA A 111 5.32 16.56 25.92
CA ALA A 111 5.18 17.33 24.69
C ALA A 111 6.36 17.11 23.72
N ALA A 112 7.58 16.96 24.25
CA ALA A 112 8.76 16.68 23.45
C ALA A 112 8.69 15.31 22.77
N GLN A 113 8.28 14.27 23.50
CA GLN A 113 8.09 12.93 22.94
C GLN A 113 6.97 12.91 21.90
N LYS A 114 5.85 13.58 22.16
CA LYS A 114 4.74 13.70 21.19
C LYS A 114 5.22 14.34 19.89
N ARG A 115 5.99 15.44 19.95
CA ARG A 115 6.56 16.09 18.75
C ARG A 115 7.45 15.17 17.92
N LEU A 116 8.18 14.25 18.55
CA LEU A 116 9.00 13.29 17.82
C LEU A 116 8.17 12.30 17.00
N LEU A 117 6.94 12.00 17.42
CA LEU A 117 6.05 11.01 16.81
C LEU A 117 4.97 11.62 15.89
N THR A 118 4.70 12.92 16.01
CA THR A 118 3.67 13.60 15.21
C THR A 118 4.21 14.04 13.85
N ARG A 119 3.38 13.93 12.81
CA ARG A 119 3.63 14.43 11.46
C ARG A 119 3.68 15.95 11.43
N ASP A 120 4.62 16.50 10.67
CA ASP A 120 4.70 17.92 10.34
C ASP A 120 4.99 18.07 8.82
N PRO A 121 3.97 18.44 8.02
CA PRO A 121 4.12 18.62 6.58
C PRO A 121 5.15 19.67 6.18
N SER A 122 5.51 20.63 7.06
CA SER A 122 6.49 21.66 6.72
C SER A 122 7.90 21.09 6.47
N ALA A 123 8.20 19.91 7.02
CA ALA A 123 9.44 19.19 6.78
C ALA A 123 9.61 18.73 5.31
N ALA A 124 8.54 18.74 4.51
CA ALA A 124 8.60 18.43 3.08
C ALA A 124 9.49 19.40 2.30
N SER A 125 9.72 20.62 2.82
CA SER A 125 10.63 21.61 2.23
C SER A 125 12.09 21.14 2.12
N ALA A 126 12.49 20.13 2.88
CA ALA A 126 13.83 19.53 2.82
C ALA A 126 13.93 18.32 1.86
N LEU A 127 12.87 18.06 1.08
CA LEU A 127 12.76 16.93 0.16
C LEU A 127 12.51 17.41 -1.27
N PRO A 128 12.76 16.56 -2.27
CA PRO A 128 12.26 16.77 -3.62
C PRO A 128 10.75 17.00 -3.63
N SER A 129 10.26 17.82 -4.56
CA SER A 129 8.83 18.07 -4.71
C SER A 129 8.09 16.75 -4.98
N PRO A 130 7.00 16.44 -4.25
CA PRO A 130 6.22 15.24 -4.50
C PRO A 130 5.41 15.40 -5.80
N GLU A 131 5.34 14.31 -6.57
CA GLU A 131 4.54 14.19 -7.78
C GLU A 131 3.32 13.31 -7.50
N PRO A 132 2.11 13.67 -7.97
CA PRO A 132 0.94 12.82 -7.80
C PRO A 132 1.06 11.55 -8.66
N ILE A 133 0.72 10.41 -8.08
CA ILE A 133 0.55 9.15 -8.83
C ILE A 133 -0.87 9.15 -9.40
N THR A 134 -0.97 9.16 -10.73
CA THR A 134 -2.25 9.27 -11.45
C THR A 134 -2.70 7.97 -12.11
N LEU A 135 -1.80 7.00 -12.25
CA LEU A 135 -2.07 5.70 -12.87
C LEU A 135 -2.27 4.59 -11.83
N PRO A 136 -3.12 3.58 -12.11
CA PRO A 136 -3.17 2.35 -11.32
C PRO A 136 -1.77 1.76 -11.11
N THR A 137 -1.47 1.31 -9.90
CA THR A 137 -0.20 0.65 -9.59
C THR A 137 -0.45 -0.75 -9.06
N ILE A 138 -0.02 -1.76 -9.82
CA ILE A 138 -0.16 -3.19 -9.52
C ILE A 138 1.20 -3.72 -9.05
N LEU A 139 1.26 -4.10 -7.78
CA LEU A 139 2.47 -4.59 -7.12
C LEU A 139 2.36 -6.07 -6.80
N ILE A 140 3.33 -6.86 -7.26
CA ILE A 140 3.28 -8.32 -7.20
C ILE A 140 4.47 -8.81 -6.39
N CYS A 141 4.25 -9.58 -5.32
CA CYS A 141 5.36 -10.11 -4.54
C CYS A 141 6.16 -11.14 -5.37
N GLY A 142 7.38 -10.77 -5.77
CA GLY A 142 8.31 -11.60 -6.56
C GLY A 142 9.54 -12.07 -5.78
N HIS A 143 9.58 -11.84 -4.46
CA HIS A 143 10.78 -12.03 -3.63
C HIS A 143 11.21 -13.51 -3.46
N GLY A 144 11.98 -14.02 -4.40
CA GLY A 144 12.50 -15.39 -4.43
C GLY A 144 13.48 -15.67 -3.30
N GLY A 145 14.33 -14.70 -2.96
CA GLY A 145 15.25 -14.77 -1.82
C GLY A 145 14.58 -14.97 -0.45
N ARG A 146 13.26 -14.75 -0.36
CA ARG A 146 12.45 -14.94 0.86
C ARG A 146 11.49 -16.12 0.78
N ASP A 147 10.85 -16.34 -0.37
CA ASP A 147 9.96 -17.47 -0.60
C ASP A 147 9.96 -17.89 -2.08
N ALA A 148 10.36 -19.14 -2.34
CA ALA A 148 10.48 -19.67 -3.69
C ALA A 148 9.16 -19.64 -4.48
N ARG A 149 8.00 -19.77 -3.84
CA ARG A 149 6.70 -19.71 -4.54
C ARG A 149 6.42 -18.31 -5.05
N CYS A 150 6.76 -17.28 -4.28
CA CYS A 150 6.67 -15.89 -4.74
C CYS A 150 7.66 -15.62 -5.88
N GLY A 151 8.90 -16.14 -5.78
CA GLY A 151 9.89 -16.03 -6.85
C GLY A 151 9.46 -16.69 -8.17
N VAL A 152 8.72 -17.80 -8.10
CA VAL A 152 8.17 -18.47 -9.29
C VAL A 152 6.93 -17.76 -9.84
N LEU A 153 5.96 -17.41 -8.98
CA LEU A 153 4.70 -16.81 -9.45
C LEU A 153 4.85 -15.34 -9.86
N GLY A 154 5.73 -14.57 -9.22
CA GLY A 154 5.84 -13.13 -9.39
C GLY A 154 6.02 -12.69 -10.84
N PRO A 155 7.04 -13.21 -11.56
CA PRO A 155 7.24 -12.89 -12.98
C PRO A 155 6.07 -13.30 -13.87
N VAL A 156 5.48 -14.47 -13.63
CA VAL A 156 4.34 -14.98 -14.42
C VAL A 156 3.13 -14.05 -14.29
N LEU A 157 2.81 -13.64 -13.06
CA LEU A 157 1.72 -12.69 -12.81
C LEU A 157 2.03 -11.31 -13.39
N GLN A 158 3.28 -10.83 -13.29
CA GLN A 158 3.68 -9.54 -13.86
C GLN A 158 3.46 -9.51 -15.37
N THR A 159 3.89 -10.55 -16.08
CA THR A 159 3.65 -10.69 -17.52
C THR A 159 2.16 -10.71 -17.85
N ALA A 160 1.37 -11.49 -17.11
CA ALA A 160 -0.08 -11.58 -17.33
C ALA A 160 -0.79 -10.24 -17.10
N PHE A 161 -0.47 -9.53 -16.02
CA PHE A 161 -1.07 -8.21 -15.74
C PHE A 161 -0.69 -7.18 -16.81
N ARG A 162 0.56 -7.13 -17.25
CA ARG A 162 0.99 -6.24 -18.33
C ARG A 162 0.24 -6.51 -19.62
N ALA A 163 0.17 -7.77 -20.04
CA ALA A 163 -0.54 -8.18 -21.24
C ALA A 163 -2.03 -7.83 -21.17
N GLU A 164 -2.66 -7.99 -19.99
CA GLU A 164 -4.08 -7.69 -19.82
C GLU A 164 -4.38 -6.19 -19.81
N LEU A 165 -3.51 -5.36 -19.20
CA LEU A 165 -3.62 -3.91 -19.28
C LEU A 165 -3.42 -3.41 -20.72
N GLU A 166 -2.42 -3.94 -21.42
CA GLU A 166 -2.15 -3.61 -22.83
C GLU A 166 -3.32 -3.98 -23.74
N ARG A 167 -3.86 -5.20 -23.60
CA ARG A 167 -5.01 -5.69 -24.38
C ARG A 167 -6.25 -4.79 -24.23
N ARG A 168 -6.40 -4.14 -23.08
CA ARG A 168 -7.52 -3.24 -22.75
C ARG A 168 -7.20 -1.77 -22.97
N GLU A 169 -5.99 -1.44 -23.42
CA GLU A 169 -5.52 -0.07 -23.59
C GLU A 169 -5.59 0.75 -22.29
N ILE A 170 -5.32 0.10 -21.15
CA ILE A 170 -5.29 0.74 -19.83
C ILE A 170 -3.84 1.04 -19.45
N GLU A 171 -3.53 2.31 -19.23
CA GLU A 171 -2.23 2.71 -18.66
C GLU A 171 -2.15 2.33 -17.18
N GLY A 172 -1.02 1.76 -16.76
CA GLY A 172 -0.80 1.38 -15.38
C GLY A 172 0.62 0.86 -15.12
N ASP A 173 1.10 1.09 -13.90
CA ASP A 173 2.40 0.57 -13.46
C ASP A 173 2.24 -0.87 -12.97
N VAL A 174 3.07 -1.80 -13.49
CA VAL A 174 3.11 -3.19 -13.02
C VAL A 174 4.53 -3.57 -12.61
N ALA A 175 4.72 -3.83 -11.32
CA ALA A 175 6.04 -4.08 -10.73
C ALA A 175 6.07 -5.30 -9.83
N GLN A 176 7.20 -6.01 -9.86
CA GLN A 176 7.52 -6.97 -8.81
C GLN A 176 8.00 -6.21 -7.58
N ILE A 177 7.69 -6.73 -6.39
CA ILE A 177 8.07 -6.16 -5.11
C ILE A 177 8.66 -7.19 -4.16
N SER A 178 9.45 -6.69 -3.21
CA SER A 178 9.97 -7.49 -2.11
C SER A 178 8.86 -7.95 -1.17
N HIS A 179 9.22 -8.78 -0.19
CA HIS A 179 8.25 -9.53 0.61
C HIS A 179 7.37 -8.63 1.49
N ILE A 180 6.05 -8.79 1.38
CA ILE A 180 5.04 -8.05 2.15
C ILE A 180 4.39 -8.86 3.28
N GLY A 181 4.90 -10.05 3.59
CA GLY A 181 4.30 -10.93 4.59
C GLY A 181 3.19 -11.84 4.04
N GLY A 182 2.98 -12.96 4.72
CA GLY A 182 1.94 -13.92 4.38
C GLY A 182 2.27 -14.75 3.14
N HIS A 183 3.51 -15.26 3.06
CA HIS A 183 3.95 -16.17 2.00
C HIS A 183 3.07 -17.42 1.84
N LYS A 184 2.31 -17.82 2.87
CA LYS A 184 1.29 -18.88 2.77
C LYS A 184 0.18 -18.58 1.74
N TYR A 185 0.10 -17.35 1.26
CA TYR A 185 -0.82 -16.88 0.22
C TYR A 185 -0.08 -16.45 -1.05
N ALA A 186 1.01 -17.15 -1.43
CA ALA A 186 1.77 -16.89 -2.67
C ALA A 186 0.85 -16.57 -3.87
N GLY A 187 1.34 -15.69 -4.75
CA GLY A 187 0.46 -14.90 -5.62
C GLY A 187 -0.12 -13.68 -4.91
N ASN A 188 0.71 -12.99 -4.11
CA ASN A 188 0.30 -11.77 -3.42
C ASN A 188 0.35 -10.59 -4.39
N VAL A 189 -0.77 -9.88 -4.54
CA VAL A 189 -0.92 -8.72 -5.43
C VAL A 189 -1.53 -7.57 -4.62
N ILE A 190 -0.99 -6.37 -4.76
CA ILE A 190 -1.62 -5.14 -4.27
C ILE A 190 -1.99 -4.29 -5.48
N ILE A 191 -3.25 -3.87 -5.57
CA ILE A 191 -3.71 -2.93 -6.61
C ILE A 191 -4.03 -1.61 -5.92
N TYR A 192 -3.24 -0.58 -6.22
CA TYR A 192 -3.50 0.79 -5.81
C TYR A 192 -4.21 1.55 -6.92
N LEU A 193 -5.32 2.20 -6.56
CA LEU A 193 -6.16 2.96 -7.47
C LEU A 193 -6.12 4.44 -7.06
N PRO A 194 -5.48 5.32 -7.85
CA PRO A 194 -5.39 6.74 -7.54
C PRO A 194 -6.73 7.43 -7.27
N PRO A 195 -6.76 8.47 -6.41
CA PRO A 195 -7.99 9.18 -6.08
C PRO A 195 -8.64 9.89 -7.28
N GLY A 196 -7.86 10.16 -8.33
CA GLY A 196 -8.31 10.77 -9.58
C GLY A 196 -9.05 9.83 -10.55
N MET A 197 -9.14 8.52 -10.26
CA MET A 197 -9.91 7.58 -11.07
C MET A 197 -11.42 7.77 -10.87
N GLU A 198 -12.01 8.71 -11.62
CA GLU A 198 -13.45 8.98 -11.57
C GLU A 198 -14.28 7.73 -11.93
N GLY A 199 -15.44 7.57 -11.30
CA GLY A 199 -16.32 6.41 -11.51
C GLY A 199 -15.87 5.11 -10.85
N ASN A 200 -14.62 5.00 -10.36
CA ASN A 200 -14.15 3.83 -9.62
C ASN A 200 -14.40 3.99 -8.11
N ALA A 201 -15.24 3.12 -7.53
CA ALA A 201 -15.60 3.18 -6.11
C ALA A 201 -14.44 2.89 -5.14
N LEU A 202 -13.35 2.31 -5.64
CA LEU A 202 -12.13 1.98 -4.89
C LEU A 202 -11.02 3.02 -5.07
N ARG A 203 -11.28 4.14 -5.75
CA ARG A 203 -10.30 5.23 -5.89
C ARG A 203 -9.80 5.70 -4.52
N GLY A 204 -8.52 6.05 -4.43
CA GLY A 204 -7.87 6.43 -3.18
C GLY A 204 -7.63 5.24 -2.23
N SER A 205 -7.54 4.01 -2.76
CA SER A 205 -7.31 2.82 -1.93
C SER A 205 -6.28 1.86 -2.54
N GLY A 206 -5.72 1.02 -1.67
CA GLY A 206 -4.92 -0.14 -2.02
C GLY A 206 -5.62 -1.42 -1.61
N ILE A 207 -5.89 -2.31 -2.55
CA ILE A 207 -6.57 -3.59 -2.32
C ILE A 207 -5.58 -4.73 -2.37
N TRP A 208 -5.61 -5.62 -1.37
CA TRP A 208 -4.65 -6.71 -1.24
C TRP A 208 -5.31 -8.03 -1.59
N TYR A 209 -4.74 -8.71 -2.56
CA TYR A 209 -5.12 -10.05 -2.98
C TYR A 209 -4.01 -11.06 -2.64
N GLY A 210 -4.39 -12.32 -2.52
CA GLY A 210 -3.44 -13.43 -2.46
C GLY A 210 -4.03 -14.71 -2.99
N ARG A 211 -3.19 -15.72 -3.20
CA ARG A 211 -3.55 -16.93 -3.98
C ARG A 211 -3.97 -16.58 -5.41
N VAL A 212 -3.45 -15.47 -5.95
CA VAL A 212 -3.70 -15.10 -7.34
C VAL A 212 -2.83 -15.99 -8.23
N GLY A 213 -3.47 -16.73 -9.11
CA GLY A 213 -2.87 -17.41 -10.25
C GLY A 213 -3.09 -16.63 -11.55
N PRO A 214 -2.43 -17.05 -12.65
CA PRO A 214 -2.59 -16.40 -13.96
C PRO A 214 -4.05 -16.34 -14.44
N GLU A 215 -4.84 -17.34 -14.11
CA GLU A 215 -6.24 -17.48 -14.52
C GLU A 215 -7.17 -16.44 -13.86
N GLN A 216 -6.78 -15.82 -12.75
CA GLN A 216 -7.58 -14.76 -12.10
C GLN A 216 -7.18 -13.34 -12.56
N VAL A 217 -6.15 -13.17 -13.38
CA VAL A 217 -5.63 -11.85 -13.76
C VAL A 217 -6.68 -11.02 -14.52
N GLU A 218 -7.30 -11.61 -15.54
CA GLU A 218 -8.37 -10.95 -16.31
C GLU A 218 -9.52 -10.49 -15.39
N GLY A 219 -9.95 -11.37 -14.48
CA GLY A 219 -11.01 -11.06 -13.52
C GLY A 219 -10.62 -9.94 -12.56
N LEU A 220 -9.38 -9.89 -12.09
CA LEU A 220 -8.90 -8.83 -11.21
C LEU A 220 -8.82 -7.47 -11.92
N VAL A 221 -8.37 -7.44 -13.18
CA VAL A 221 -8.35 -6.19 -13.97
C VAL A 221 -9.76 -5.71 -14.23
N GLU A 222 -10.65 -6.59 -14.70
CA GLU A 222 -12.05 -6.26 -14.97
C GLU A 222 -12.77 -5.77 -13.71
N GLU A 223 -12.71 -6.53 -12.62
CA GLU A 223 -13.51 -6.24 -11.43
C GLU A 223 -12.91 -5.07 -10.65
N THR A 224 -11.60 -5.06 -10.40
CA THR A 224 -10.99 -4.05 -9.51
C THR A 224 -10.57 -2.78 -10.24
N VAL A 225 -9.85 -2.91 -11.35
CA VAL A 225 -9.30 -1.74 -12.06
C VAL A 225 -10.38 -1.03 -12.85
N VAL A 226 -11.20 -1.77 -13.60
CA VAL A 226 -12.24 -1.20 -14.47
C VAL A 226 -13.51 -0.87 -13.69
N LYS A 227 -14.09 -1.85 -12.98
CA LYS A 227 -15.41 -1.69 -12.35
C LYS A 227 -15.40 -1.15 -10.92
N GLY A 228 -14.23 -1.06 -10.28
CA GLY A 228 -14.14 -0.63 -8.88
C GLY A 228 -14.82 -1.59 -7.90
N ARG A 229 -14.69 -2.89 -8.13
CA ARG A 229 -15.21 -3.98 -7.30
C ARG A 229 -14.11 -4.88 -6.76
N ILE A 230 -14.37 -5.42 -5.59
CA ILE A 230 -13.46 -6.28 -4.85
C ILE A 230 -13.80 -7.73 -5.14
N VAL A 231 -12.78 -8.51 -5.52
CA VAL A 231 -12.91 -9.97 -5.67
C VAL A 231 -12.76 -10.63 -4.30
N GLY A 232 -13.89 -10.87 -3.62
CA GLY A 232 -13.92 -11.27 -2.22
C GLY A 232 -13.15 -12.55 -1.88
N GLU A 233 -13.12 -13.54 -2.77
CA GLU A 233 -12.45 -14.84 -2.54
C GLU A 233 -10.92 -14.72 -2.44
N LEU A 234 -10.35 -13.73 -3.12
CA LEU A 234 -8.91 -13.46 -3.16
C LEU A 234 -8.51 -12.42 -2.10
N LEU A 235 -9.47 -11.74 -1.49
CA LEU A 235 -9.23 -10.59 -0.62
C LEU A 235 -8.44 -10.98 0.64
N ARG A 236 -7.42 -10.17 0.95
CA ARG A 236 -6.61 -10.25 2.16
C ARG A 236 -6.71 -9.01 3.05
N GLY A 237 -7.27 -7.92 2.52
CA GLY A 237 -7.42 -6.64 3.20
C GLY A 237 -7.24 -5.47 2.24
N GLY A 238 -7.11 -4.28 2.79
CA GLY A 238 -6.81 -3.08 2.03
C GLY A 238 -6.76 -1.86 2.94
N VAL A 239 -6.26 -0.77 2.37
CA VAL A 239 -6.02 0.50 3.05
C VAL A 239 -6.56 1.65 2.22
N THR A 240 -7.11 2.66 2.86
CA THR A 240 -7.60 3.89 2.21
C THR A 240 -6.63 5.04 2.45
N GLN A 241 -6.65 6.06 1.58
CA GLN A 241 -5.75 7.22 1.66
C GLN A 241 -5.83 7.98 2.99
N ASP A 242 -6.96 7.94 3.68
CA ASP A 242 -7.17 8.51 5.01
C ASP A 242 -6.63 7.63 6.16
N GLY A 243 -5.94 6.54 5.85
CA GLY A 243 -5.38 5.59 6.82
C GLY A 243 -6.40 4.60 7.38
N GLY A 244 -7.60 4.54 6.79
CA GLY A 244 -8.65 3.58 7.15
C GLY A 244 -8.45 2.20 6.51
N ASN A 245 -9.38 1.29 6.84
CA ASN A 245 -9.51 0.00 6.16
C ASN A 245 -10.68 0.03 5.15
N ILE A 246 -10.69 -0.92 4.23
CA ILE A 246 -11.71 -1.03 3.17
C ILE A 246 -12.99 -1.77 3.59
N GLY A 247 -13.18 -2.06 4.88
CA GLY A 247 -14.30 -2.90 5.36
C GLY A 247 -15.67 -2.35 4.97
N ARG A 248 -15.84 -1.01 5.05
CA ARG A 248 -17.08 -0.35 4.62
C ARG A 248 -17.34 -0.48 3.11
N MET A 249 -16.28 -0.47 2.29
CA MET A 249 -16.39 -0.67 0.84
C MET A 249 -16.84 -2.09 0.52
N VAL A 250 -16.25 -3.08 1.21
CA VAL A 250 -16.65 -4.50 1.10
C VAL A 250 -18.11 -4.69 1.52
N GLU A 251 -18.51 -4.14 2.67
CA GLU A 251 -19.90 -4.23 3.14
C GLU A 251 -20.89 -3.61 2.16
N ALA A 252 -20.55 -2.44 1.60
CA ALA A 252 -21.39 -1.76 0.61
C ALA A 252 -21.57 -2.60 -0.66
N GLN A 253 -20.49 -3.19 -1.18
CA GLN A 253 -20.55 -4.08 -2.34
C GLN A 253 -21.42 -5.31 -2.05
N LEU A 254 -21.22 -5.98 -0.91
CA LEU A 254 -22.00 -7.16 -0.53
C LEU A 254 -23.50 -6.85 -0.38
N ARG A 255 -23.86 -5.65 0.09
CA ARG A 255 -25.27 -5.21 0.15
C ARG A 255 -25.85 -5.03 -1.26
N ALA A 256 -25.10 -4.37 -2.15
CA ALA A 256 -25.51 -4.18 -3.54
C ALA A 256 -25.70 -5.53 -4.26
N GLU A 257 -24.80 -6.50 -4.07
CA GLU A 257 -24.91 -7.85 -4.65
C GLU A 257 -26.13 -8.62 -4.14
N ARG A 258 -26.59 -8.36 -2.91
CA ARG A 258 -27.84 -8.93 -2.36
C ARG A 258 -29.10 -8.20 -2.82
N GLY A 259 -28.98 -7.15 -3.63
CA GLY A 259 -30.11 -6.30 -4.02
C GLY A 259 -30.66 -5.45 -2.86
N GLU A 260 -29.87 -5.25 -1.81
CA GLU A 260 -30.20 -4.39 -0.67
C GLU A 260 -29.83 -2.94 -1.03
N GLU A 261 -30.56 -2.33 -1.96
CA GLU A 261 -30.41 -0.89 -2.24
C GLU A 261 -30.90 -0.07 -1.04
N ASP A 262 -30.05 0.88 -0.59
CA ASP A 262 -30.42 1.86 0.43
C ASP A 262 -31.44 2.85 -0.15
N THR A 263 -32.71 2.46 -0.13
CA THR A 263 -33.83 3.32 -0.53
C THR A 263 -34.10 4.45 0.48
N GLY A 264 -33.26 4.64 1.51
CA GLY A 264 -33.46 5.68 2.53
C GLY A 264 -34.77 5.55 3.33
N ARG A 265 -35.57 4.51 3.06
CA ARG A 265 -36.81 4.20 3.74
C ARG A 265 -36.54 3.08 4.72
N LEU A 266 -36.45 3.45 6.00
CA LEU A 266 -36.51 2.53 7.13
C LEU A 266 -37.79 1.67 6.97
N ARG A 267 -37.65 0.46 6.41
CA ARG A 267 -38.73 -0.52 6.42
C ARG A 267 -38.83 -1.06 7.85
N LEU A 268 -39.67 -0.43 8.65
CA LEU A 268 -40.09 -0.96 9.94
C LEU A 268 -40.65 -2.38 9.71
N LYS A 269 -39.95 -3.39 10.22
CA LYS A 269 -40.44 -4.77 10.22
C LYS A 269 -41.76 -4.81 10.99
N PRO A 270 -42.84 -5.40 10.45
CA PRO A 270 -44.08 -5.58 11.20
C PRO A 270 -43.79 -6.42 12.45
N ARG A 271 -44.03 -5.85 13.63
CA ARG A 271 -44.04 -6.63 14.88
C ARG A 271 -45.17 -7.65 14.77
N ALA A 272 -44.85 -8.93 14.90
CA ALA A 272 -45.86 -9.97 15.07
C ALA A 272 -46.74 -9.59 16.28
N ARG A 273 -48.05 -9.49 16.06
CA ARG A 273 -49.00 -9.37 17.16
C ARG A 273 -48.86 -10.62 18.02
N ALA A 274 -48.54 -10.44 19.29
CA ALA A 274 -48.69 -11.50 20.28
C ALA A 274 -50.14 -11.99 20.21
N ALA A 275 -50.33 -13.28 19.93
CA ALA A 275 -51.61 -13.92 20.10
C ALA A 275 -51.94 -13.84 21.60
N ALA A 276 -53.02 -13.12 21.92
CA ALA A 276 -53.60 -13.16 23.24
C ALA A 276 -54.14 -14.57 23.49
N ALA A 277 -53.65 -15.20 24.56
CA ALA A 277 -54.29 -16.31 25.23
C ALA A 277 -54.79 -15.80 26.58
#